data_AF-A0A7C5YQY1-F1
#
_entry.id   AF-A0A7C5YQY1-F1
#
_cell.length_a   1.000
_cell.length_b   1.000
_cell.length_c   1.000
_cell.angle_alpha   90.00
_cell.angle_beta   90.00
_cell.angle_gamma   90.00
#
_symmetry.space_group_name_H-M   'P 1'
#
loop_
_entity.id
_entity.type
_entity.pdbx_description
1 polymer ?
#
loop_
_entity_poly.entity_id
_entity_poly.type
_entity_poly.pdbx_seq_one_letter_code
_entity_poly.pdbx_strand_id
1 'polypeptide(L)'
;MIWLGLFLISLSNFQGMERDNFRIWYEPGMERFAKKIMAQAPKAKKALEKNLGFNFQEPITIVISSSDEDFKMLQAGKVAEWASAVSNPSANTIFLKPLPRVGSEDFSTIFRHELAHIFIYHRLGRSRVPLWFEEGMAVLWSGEFSFTRLEVLAQIGISGKYIPFSELERGFPAQRELAQIAYGQSEDFTSYLIDQLGEDGLIKFLDRLSQGQDFYLTLSQISGKSFAELEQSWFKRVRSRYGLSAVLTGSGSLWFFITLLFLLAYLKKRKRARERKALLESDFYYSEEKDEEQNNDIMEGEDKWH
;
A
#
# COMPACT_ATOMS: atom_id res chain seq x y z
N MET A 1 35.41 -20.96 0.66
CA MET A 1 36.80 -20.56 0.99
C MET A 1 37.47 -19.67 -0.07
N ILE A 2 37.15 -19.78 -1.37
CA ILE A 2 37.73 -18.90 -2.42
C ILE A 2 37.21 -17.44 -2.34
N TRP A 3 35.98 -17.23 -1.85
CA TRP A 3 35.35 -15.91 -1.75
C TRP A 3 35.96 -14.99 -0.68
N LEU A 4 36.41 -15.53 0.46
CA LEU A 4 37.10 -14.73 1.49
C LEU A 4 38.46 -14.19 1.00
N GLY A 5 39.13 -14.90 0.10
CA GLY A 5 40.45 -14.51 -0.43
C GLY A 5 40.40 -13.35 -1.42
N LEU A 6 39.37 -13.28 -2.27
CA LEU A 6 39.15 -12.12 -3.16
C LEU A 6 38.55 -10.92 -2.40
N PHE A 7 37.78 -11.16 -1.34
CA PHE A 7 37.25 -10.14 -0.43
C PHE A 7 38.37 -9.41 0.34
N LEU A 8 39.47 -10.10 0.67
CA LEU A 8 40.59 -9.51 1.40
C LEU A 8 41.52 -8.61 0.55
N ILE A 9 41.56 -8.79 -0.78
CA ILE A 9 42.45 -8.00 -1.65
C ILE A 9 41.87 -6.60 -1.95
N SER A 10 40.55 -6.42 -1.87
CA SER A 10 39.84 -5.14 -2.10
C SER A 10 39.61 -4.30 -0.82
N LEU A 11 39.89 -4.85 0.37
CA LEU A 11 39.63 -4.16 1.64
C LEU A 11 40.84 -3.38 2.18
N SER A 12 41.96 -3.28 1.47
CA SER A 12 43.18 -2.62 2.00
C SER A 12 42.97 -1.17 2.43
N ASN A 13 41.91 -0.52 1.93
CA ASN A 13 41.54 0.86 2.25
C ASN A 13 40.26 0.99 3.09
N PHE A 14 39.57 -0.11 3.43
CA PHE A 14 38.35 -0.06 4.22
C PHE A 14 38.66 0.11 5.70
N GLN A 15 37.82 0.88 6.38
CA GLN A 15 37.83 1.05 7.83
C GLN A 15 36.68 0.27 8.44
N GLY A 16 36.87 -0.19 9.69
CA GLY A 16 35.91 -1.05 10.39
C GLY A 16 35.37 -0.39 11.67
N MET A 17 34.09 -0.63 11.96
CA MET A 17 33.51 -0.39 13.28
C MET A 17 32.57 -1.53 13.67
N GLU A 18 32.53 -1.88 14.96
CA GLU A 18 31.72 -2.97 15.48
C GLU A 18 30.97 -2.56 16.74
N ARG A 19 29.69 -2.92 16.83
CA ARG A 19 28.83 -2.69 18.00
C ARG A 19 27.58 -3.56 17.93
N ASP A 20 27.12 -4.10 19.06
CA ASP A 20 25.80 -4.75 19.19
C ASP A 20 25.49 -5.81 18.10
N ASN A 21 26.47 -6.67 17.77
CA ASN A 21 26.44 -7.69 16.69
C ASN A 21 26.44 -7.15 15.25
N PHE A 22 26.69 -5.86 15.05
CA PHE A 22 26.90 -5.28 13.73
C PHE A 22 28.37 -4.98 13.48
N ARG A 23 28.86 -5.36 12.29
CA ARG A 23 30.18 -4.97 11.77
C ARG A 23 29.99 -4.14 10.53
N ILE A 24 30.55 -2.94 10.48
CA ILE A 24 30.48 -2.06 9.31
C ILE A 24 31.88 -1.87 8.77
N TRP A 25 32.07 -2.26 7.52
CA TRP A 25 33.23 -1.93 6.70
C TRP A 25 32.86 -0.80 5.76
N TYR A 26 33.65 0.26 5.71
CA TYR A 26 33.36 1.41 4.86
C TYR A 26 34.62 2.00 4.23
N GLU A 27 34.48 2.53 3.02
CA GLU A 27 35.58 3.22 2.32
C GLU A 27 35.85 4.63 2.90
N PRO A 28 37.06 5.18 2.68
CA PRO A 28 37.39 6.53 3.14
C PRO A 28 36.35 7.56 2.66
N GLY A 29 35.94 8.46 3.56
CA GLY A 29 34.88 9.44 3.32
C GLY A 29 33.47 8.98 3.74
N MET A 30 33.27 7.69 4.03
CA MET A 30 31.96 7.15 4.43
C MET A 30 31.76 7.03 5.95
N GLU A 31 32.71 7.49 6.77
CA GLU A 31 32.66 7.33 8.23
C GLU A 31 31.40 7.94 8.87
N ARG A 32 31.02 9.17 8.48
CA ARG A 32 29.82 9.84 8.99
C ARG A 32 28.56 9.00 8.74
N PHE A 33 28.54 8.28 7.64
CA PHE A 33 27.44 7.46 7.20
C PHE A 33 27.41 6.12 7.92
N ALA A 34 28.56 5.45 8.03
CA ALA A 34 28.73 4.26 8.86
C ALA A 34 28.28 4.51 10.30
N LYS A 35 28.66 5.65 10.91
CA LYS A 35 28.21 6.07 12.24
C LYS A 35 26.69 6.22 12.34
N LYS A 36 26.03 6.77 11.31
CA LYS A 36 24.56 6.90 11.28
C LYS A 36 23.86 5.55 11.23
N ILE A 37 24.35 4.61 10.42
CA ILE A 37 23.80 3.25 10.33
C ILE A 37 24.00 2.51 11.65
N MET A 38 25.22 2.57 12.20
CA MET A 38 25.54 1.96 13.48
C MET A 38 24.63 2.45 14.62
N ALA A 39 24.28 3.73 14.63
CA ALA A 39 23.37 4.29 15.64
C ALA A 39 21.94 3.76 15.55
N GLN A 40 21.47 3.35 14.37
CA GLN A 40 20.09 2.91 14.13
C GLN A 40 19.93 1.38 14.10
N ALA A 41 20.98 0.66 13.75
CA ALA A 41 20.97 -0.79 13.56
C ALA A 41 20.39 -1.58 14.77
N PRO A 42 20.75 -1.28 16.03
CA PRO A 42 20.17 -2.00 17.18
C PRO A 42 18.66 -1.81 17.33
N LYS A 43 18.13 -0.61 17.03
CA LYS A 43 16.70 -0.33 17.08
C LYS A 43 15.96 -1.05 15.95
N ALA A 44 16.53 -1.04 14.75
CA ALA A 44 15.97 -1.74 13.59
C ALA A 44 15.92 -3.26 13.82
N LYS A 45 17.00 -3.85 14.35
CA LYS A 45 17.05 -5.26 14.78
C LYS A 45 15.92 -5.59 15.75
N LYS A 46 15.80 -4.86 16.86
CA LYS A 46 14.75 -5.12 17.87
C LYS A 46 13.34 -5.03 17.29
N ALA A 47 13.09 -4.11 16.36
CA ALA A 47 11.79 -4.00 15.70
C ALA A 47 11.50 -5.25 14.84
N LEU A 48 12.47 -5.72 14.06
CA LEU A 48 12.34 -6.94 13.27
C LEU A 48 12.17 -8.19 14.14
N GLU A 49 12.94 -8.33 15.22
CA GLU A 49 12.80 -9.45 16.17
C GLU A 49 11.39 -9.52 16.76
N LYS A 50 10.84 -8.35 17.15
CA LYS A 50 9.47 -8.25 17.63
C LYS A 50 8.46 -8.64 16.56
N ASN A 51 8.56 -8.06 15.36
CA ASN A 51 7.57 -8.26 14.30
C ASN A 51 7.57 -9.70 13.75
N LEU A 52 8.73 -10.36 13.74
CA LEU A 52 8.90 -11.72 13.22
C LEU A 52 8.80 -12.80 14.30
N GLY A 53 8.76 -12.41 15.59
CA GLY A 53 8.62 -13.32 16.72
C GLY A 53 9.82 -14.24 16.95
N PHE A 54 11.04 -13.80 16.62
CA PHE A 54 12.25 -14.58 16.88
C PHE A 54 13.45 -13.68 17.21
N ASN A 55 14.44 -14.25 17.90
CA ASN A 55 15.68 -13.54 18.24
C ASN A 55 16.79 -13.90 17.26
N PHE A 56 17.48 -12.89 16.74
CA PHE A 56 18.60 -13.06 15.81
C PHE A 56 19.93 -12.83 16.54
N GLN A 57 20.81 -13.83 16.55
CA GLN A 57 22.06 -13.79 17.32
C GLN A 57 23.31 -13.71 16.45
N GLU A 58 23.22 -14.01 15.16
CA GLU A 58 24.38 -14.01 14.28
C GLU A 58 24.85 -12.58 13.99
N PRO A 59 26.16 -12.37 13.77
CA PRO A 59 26.67 -11.06 13.40
C PRO A 59 26.21 -10.67 12.00
N ILE A 60 25.89 -9.39 11.83
CA ILE A 60 25.51 -8.80 10.54
C ILE A 60 26.65 -7.92 10.05
N THR A 61 27.11 -8.19 8.83
CA THR A 61 28.14 -7.39 8.18
C THR A 61 27.49 -6.40 7.22
N ILE A 62 27.94 -5.16 7.27
CA ILE A 62 27.50 -4.10 6.37
C ILE A 62 28.75 -3.57 5.66
N VAL A 63 28.71 -3.55 4.34
CA VAL A 63 29.79 -3.02 3.50
C VAL A 63 29.27 -1.80 2.76
N ILE A 64 29.96 -0.68 2.94
CA ILE A 64 29.59 0.61 2.36
C ILE A 64 30.67 0.99 1.35
N SER A 65 30.31 0.99 0.07
CA SER A 65 31.20 1.46 -0.99
C SER A 65 31.17 2.98 -1.14
N SER A 66 32.16 3.50 -1.85
CA SER A 66 32.30 4.90 -2.27
C SER A 66 31.94 5.11 -3.75
N SER A 67 31.81 4.03 -4.53
CA SER A 67 31.43 4.06 -5.94
C SER A 67 30.41 2.96 -6.34
N ASP A 68 29.79 3.15 -7.51
CA ASP A 68 28.86 2.21 -8.14
C ASP A 68 29.58 0.98 -8.70
N GLU A 69 30.80 1.17 -9.20
CA GLU A 69 31.69 0.11 -9.67
C GLU A 69 32.07 -0.83 -8.54
N ASP A 70 32.52 -0.29 -7.41
CA ASP A 70 32.89 -1.09 -6.24
C ASP A 70 31.68 -1.82 -5.68
N PHE A 71 30.51 -1.15 -5.64
CA PHE A 71 29.26 -1.80 -5.25
C PHE A 71 28.97 -3.02 -6.13
N LYS A 72 29.08 -2.90 -7.46
CA LYS A 72 28.85 -4.03 -8.39
C LYS A 72 29.86 -5.16 -8.19
N MET A 73 31.14 -4.84 -7.96
CA MET A 73 32.19 -5.85 -7.75
C MET A 73 32.00 -6.64 -6.44
N LEU A 74 31.42 -6.01 -5.42
CA LEU A 74 31.19 -6.64 -4.11
C LEU A 74 30.01 -7.63 -4.09
N GLN A 75 29.18 -7.63 -5.14
CA GLN A 75 27.95 -8.43 -5.20
C GLN A 75 28.15 -9.76 -5.96
N ALA A 76 27.52 -10.81 -5.46
CA ALA A 76 27.42 -12.08 -6.16
C ALA A 76 26.12 -12.13 -6.99
N GLY A 77 26.16 -11.75 -8.27
CA GLY A 77 25.06 -12.00 -9.22
C GLY A 77 24.60 -10.79 -10.03
N LYS A 78 23.47 -10.95 -10.74
CA LYS A 78 22.82 -9.89 -11.52
C LYS A 78 21.83 -9.14 -10.63
N VAL A 79 22.13 -7.89 -10.32
CA VAL A 79 21.26 -6.99 -9.55
C VAL A 79 20.67 -5.95 -10.50
N ALA A 80 19.42 -5.53 -10.24
CA ALA A 80 18.76 -4.52 -11.05
C ALA A 80 19.58 -3.22 -11.06
N GLU A 81 19.70 -2.56 -12.22
CA GLU A 81 20.58 -1.38 -12.37
C GLU A 81 20.19 -0.22 -11.44
N TRP A 82 18.92 -0.14 -11.05
CA TRP A 82 18.38 0.88 -10.16
C TRP A 82 18.55 0.55 -8.67
N ALA A 83 19.05 -0.64 -8.31
CA ALA A 83 19.23 -1.02 -6.92
C ALA A 83 20.27 -0.13 -6.24
N SER A 84 19.87 0.45 -5.09
CA SER A 84 20.71 1.32 -4.27
C SER A 84 21.41 0.58 -3.13
N ALA A 85 21.01 -0.66 -2.89
CA ALA A 85 21.56 -1.58 -1.92
C ALA A 85 21.21 -3.01 -2.35
N VAL A 86 21.89 -3.98 -1.74
CA VAL A 86 21.49 -5.39 -1.82
C VAL A 86 21.91 -6.11 -0.55
N SER A 87 21.13 -7.09 -0.16
CA SER A 87 21.46 -8.03 0.90
C SER A 87 21.86 -9.39 0.32
N ASN A 88 22.80 -10.05 0.97
CA ASN A 88 23.05 -11.47 0.86
C ASN A 88 22.62 -12.14 2.18
N PRO A 89 21.35 -12.57 2.28
CA PRO A 89 20.81 -13.11 3.52
C PRO A 89 21.56 -14.34 4.03
N SER A 90 22.05 -15.20 3.13
CA SER A 90 22.78 -16.42 3.50
C SER A 90 24.14 -16.15 4.16
N ALA A 91 24.73 -14.97 3.91
CA ALA A 91 26.01 -14.54 4.47
C ALA A 91 25.85 -13.48 5.57
N ASN A 92 24.61 -13.07 5.90
CA ASN A 92 24.31 -11.94 6.78
C ASN A 92 25.02 -10.65 6.38
N THR A 93 25.16 -10.41 5.07
CA THR A 93 25.89 -9.25 4.54
C THR A 93 24.96 -8.31 3.82
N ILE A 94 25.06 -7.02 4.11
CA ILE A 94 24.38 -5.94 3.38
C ILE A 94 25.44 -5.12 2.65
N PHE A 95 25.23 -4.87 1.36
CA PHE A 95 26.03 -3.95 0.57
C PHE A 95 25.23 -2.68 0.33
N LEU A 96 25.83 -1.52 0.60
CA LEU A 96 25.18 -0.22 0.46
C LEU A 96 26.00 0.68 -0.46
N LYS A 97 25.34 1.33 -1.42
CA LYS A 97 25.92 2.43 -2.19
C LYS A 97 25.99 3.71 -1.36
N PRO A 98 26.95 4.60 -1.63
CA PRO A 98 26.86 5.97 -1.17
C PRO A 98 25.82 6.67 -2.03
N LEU A 99 24.80 7.25 -1.41
CA LEU A 99 23.80 8.04 -2.14
C LEU A 99 24.04 9.53 -1.88
N PRO A 100 24.97 10.19 -2.61
CA PRO A 100 25.38 11.58 -2.33
C PRO A 100 24.25 12.61 -2.53
N ARG A 101 23.13 12.23 -3.17
CA ARG A 101 21.98 13.11 -3.43
C ARG A 101 20.70 12.70 -2.72
N VAL A 102 20.74 11.65 -1.90
CA VAL A 102 19.55 11.08 -1.25
C VAL A 102 19.54 11.52 0.22
N GLY A 103 18.37 11.87 0.73
CA GLY A 103 18.22 12.33 2.11
C GLY A 103 18.66 11.26 3.11
N SER A 104 19.00 11.65 4.33
CA SER A 104 19.38 10.69 5.37
C SER A 104 18.25 9.76 5.80
N GLU A 105 17.00 10.17 5.61
CA GLU A 105 15.82 9.34 5.91
C GLU A 105 15.66 8.20 4.91
N ASP A 106 15.71 8.51 3.61
CA ASP A 106 15.65 7.52 2.52
C ASP A 106 16.72 6.43 2.69
N PHE A 107 17.94 6.81 3.05
CA PHE A 107 19.01 5.84 3.24
C PHE A 107 18.80 4.93 4.45
N SER A 108 18.29 5.49 5.55
CA SER A 108 17.98 4.70 6.74
C SER A 108 16.87 3.69 6.44
N THR A 109 15.91 4.05 5.58
CA THR A 109 14.86 3.17 5.09
C THR A 109 15.41 2.05 4.22
N ILE A 110 16.29 2.36 3.27
CA ILE A 110 16.98 1.36 2.44
C ILE A 110 17.71 0.34 3.31
N PHE A 111 18.48 0.78 4.31
CA PHE A 111 19.16 -0.13 5.23
C PHE A 111 18.18 -1.03 5.99
N ARG A 112 17.05 -0.49 6.49
CA ARG A 112 16.05 -1.30 7.20
C ARG A 112 15.38 -2.32 6.27
N HIS A 113 15.19 -1.99 4.99
CA HIS A 113 14.68 -2.91 3.98
C HIS A 113 15.66 -4.08 3.76
N GLU A 114 16.94 -3.80 3.54
CA GLU A 114 17.95 -4.85 3.39
C GLU A 114 18.13 -5.70 4.66
N LEU A 115 18.02 -5.06 5.83
CA LEU A 115 18.05 -5.78 7.10
C LEU A 115 16.83 -6.71 7.22
N ALA A 116 15.66 -6.29 6.76
CA ALA A 116 14.46 -7.12 6.78
C ALA A 116 14.65 -8.40 5.96
N HIS A 117 15.28 -8.35 4.79
CA HIS A 117 15.58 -9.57 4.01
C HIS A 117 16.43 -10.58 4.77
N ILE A 118 17.46 -10.15 5.50
CA ILE A 118 18.26 -11.04 6.36
C ILE A 118 17.34 -11.72 7.39
N PHE A 119 16.52 -10.95 8.07
CA PHE A 119 15.65 -11.49 9.12
C PHE A 119 14.57 -12.41 8.58
N ILE A 120 13.95 -12.06 7.45
CA ILE A 120 12.95 -12.89 6.76
C ILE A 120 13.56 -14.23 6.34
N TYR A 121 14.76 -14.21 5.74
CA TYR A 121 15.46 -15.42 5.33
C TYR A 121 15.67 -16.41 6.48
N HIS A 122 16.14 -15.91 7.62
CA HIS A 122 16.35 -16.73 8.82
C HIS A 122 15.04 -17.17 9.46
N ARG A 123 14.02 -16.29 9.49
CA ARG A 123 12.70 -16.63 10.01
C ARG A 123 12.04 -17.76 9.22
N LEU A 124 12.22 -17.77 7.90
CA LEU A 124 11.67 -18.77 6.99
C LEU A 124 12.52 -20.05 6.92
N GLY A 125 13.59 -20.18 7.71
CA GLY A 125 14.41 -21.39 7.68
C GLY A 125 14.96 -21.71 6.29
N ARG A 126 15.23 -20.69 5.46
CA ARG A 126 15.63 -20.81 4.04
C ARG A 126 14.55 -21.35 3.09
N SER A 127 13.32 -21.52 3.56
CA SER A 127 12.18 -21.90 2.73
C SER A 127 11.82 -20.76 1.80
N ARG A 128 11.41 -21.10 0.57
CA ARG A 128 11.02 -20.11 -0.43
C ARG A 128 9.55 -19.77 -0.29
N VAL A 129 9.24 -18.49 -0.39
CA VAL A 129 7.88 -17.95 -0.44
C VAL A 129 7.71 -17.17 -1.74
N PRO A 130 6.47 -16.82 -2.15
CA PRO A 130 6.27 -15.92 -3.27
C PRO A 130 7.02 -14.60 -3.07
N LEU A 131 7.71 -14.12 -4.11
CA LEU A 131 8.53 -12.92 -4.01
C LEU A 131 7.72 -11.69 -3.56
N TRP A 132 6.49 -11.52 -4.06
CA TRP A 132 5.60 -10.46 -3.59
C TRP A 132 5.37 -10.46 -2.07
N PHE A 133 5.38 -11.63 -1.42
CA PHE A 133 5.18 -11.70 0.03
C PHE A 133 6.46 -11.33 0.78
N GLU A 134 7.62 -11.83 0.31
CA GLU A 134 8.93 -11.46 0.87
C GLU A 134 9.19 -9.96 0.76
N GLU A 135 9.01 -9.39 -0.43
CA GLU A 135 9.18 -7.96 -0.68
C GLU A 135 8.14 -7.13 0.09
N GLY A 136 6.89 -7.60 0.15
CA GLY A 136 5.84 -6.96 0.92
C GLY A 136 6.16 -6.86 2.41
N MET A 137 6.72 -7.93 3.00
CA MET A 137 7.23 -7.91 4.38
C MET A 137 8.42 -6.98 4.55
N ALA A 138 9.37 -6.99 3.60
CA ALA A 138 10.56 -6.15 3.66
C ALA A 138 10.21 -4.66 3.63
N VAL A 139 9.31 -4.24 2.73
CA VAL A 139 8.79 -2.86 2.67
C VAL A 139 7.98 -2.51 3.92
N LEU A 140 7.08 -3.39 4.36
CA LEU A 140 6.22 -3.13 5.52
C LEU A 140 7.03 -2.86 6.80
N TRP A 141 8.07 -3.66 7.06
CA TRP A 141 8.87 -3.56 8.27
C TRP A 141 10.10 -2.67 8.15
N SER A 142 10.48 -2.26 6.93
CA SER A 142 11.43 -1.16 6.75
C SER A 142 10.85 0.18 7.21
N GLY A 143 9.52 0.28 7.38
CA GLY A 143 8.85 1.53 7.72
C GLY A 143 8.99 2.56 6.61
N GLU A 144 9.09 2.11 5.36
CA GLU A 144 9.08 2.95 4.18
C GLU A 144 7.69 3.60 4.05
N PHE A 145 7.52 4.78 4.63
CA PHE A 145 6.32 5.57 4.37
C PHE A 145 6.45 6.20 2.98
N SER A 146 5.97 5.48 1.97
CA SER A 146 6.05 5.95 0.61
C SER A 146 4.77 6.66 0.20
N PHE A 147 4.85 7.96 -0.11
CA PHE A 147 3.80 8.66 -0.87
C PHE A 147 3.44 7.86 -2.14
N THR A 148 4.42 7.14 -2.70
CA THR A 148 4.23 6.19 -3.81
C THR A 148 3.26 5.06 -3.47
N ARG A 149 3.20 4.54 -2.23
CA ARG A 149 2.19 3.52 -1.86
C ARG A 149 0.77 4.06 -2.01
N LEU A 150 0.53 5.27 -1.52
CA LEU A 150 -0.78 5.91 -1.62
C LEU A 150 -1.18 6.14 -3.08
N GLU A 151 -0.23 6.60 -3.91
CA GLU A 151 -0.43 6.78 -5.35
C GLU A 151 -0.72 5.46 -6.06
N VAL A 152 0.03 4.40 -5.75
CA VAL A 152 -0.19 3.05 -6.30
C VAL A 152 -1.59 2.53 -5.93
N LEU A 153 -1.98 2.61 -4.66
CA LEU A 153 -3.31 2.14 -4.22
C LEU A 153 -4.44 2.98 -4.77
N ALA A 154 -4.23 4.29 -4.93
CA ALA A 154 -5.16 5.17 -5.65
C ALA A 154 -5.30 4.73 -7.10
N GLN A 155 -4.20 4.53 -7.83
CA GLN A 155 -4.23 4.07 -9.21
C GLN A 155 -4.95 2.72 -9.34
N ILE A 156 -4.69 1.76 -8.44
CA ILE A 156 -5.38 0.45 -8.42
C ILE A 156 -6.88 0.64 -8.17
N GLY A 157 -7.26 1.43 -7.17
CA GLY A 157 -8.65 1.67 -6.80
C GLY A 157 -9.47 2.34 -7.92
N ILE A 158 -8.85 3.28 -8.64
CA ILE A 158 -9.45 4.02 -9.75
C ILE A 158 -9.52 3.18 -11.01
N SER A 159 -8.37 2.69 -11.48
CA SER A 159 -8.28 1.91 -12.73
C SER A 159 -8.96 0.55 -12.61
N GLY A 160 -9.07 0.02 -11.40
CA GLY A 160 -9.53 -1.35 -11.17
C GLY A 160 -8.56 -2.41 -11.67
N LYS A 161 -7.28 -2.07 -11.83
CA LYS A 161 -6.24 -2.96 -12.31
C LYS A 161 -5.08 -2.99 -11.33
N TYR A 162 -4.54 -4.17 -11.11
CA TYR A 162 -3.35 -4.44 -10.32
C TYR A 162 -2.55 -5.54 -11.04
N ILE A 163 -1.27 -5.73 -10.70
CA ILE A 163 -0.45 -6.76 -11.35
C ILE A 163 -0.85 -8.11 -10.75
N PRO A 164 -1.26 -9.13 -11.53
CA PRO A 164 -1.62 -10.43 -10.95
C PRO A 164 -0.50 -10.99 -10.07
N PHE A 165 -0.81 -11.43 -8.84
CA PHE A 165 0.22 -11.90 -7.90
C PHE A 165 0.99 -13.12 -8.43
N SER A 166 0.38 -13.92 -9.31
CA SER A 166 1.05 -15.00 -10.03
C SER A 166 2.23 -14.52 -10.88
N GLU A 167 2.17 -13.30 -11.43
CA GLU A 167 3.26 -12.69 -12.20
C GLU A 167 4.38 -12.18 -11.29
N LEU A 168 4.07 -11.90 -10.03
CA LEU A 168 5.01 -11.40 -9.02
C LEU A 168 5.59 -12.51 -8.13
N GLU A 169 5.32 -13.79 -8.42
CA GLU A 169 5.83 -14.90 -7.60
C GLU A 169 7.35 -15.07 -7.68
N ARG A 170 7.94 -14.79 -8.84
CA ARG A 170 9.34 -15.14 -9.15
C ARG A 170 10.21 -13.95 -9.53
N GLY A 171 9.61 -12.80 -9.79
CA GLY A 171 10.33 -11.62 -10.24
C GLY A 171 9.42 -10.41 -10.29
N PHE A 172 10.01 -9.24 -10.07
CA PHE A 172 9.35 -7.96 -10.30
C PHE A 172 9.69 -7.42 -11.69
N PRO A 173 8.85 -6.53 -12.24
CA PRO A 173 9.13 -5.87 -13.51
C PRO A 173 10.49 -5.15 -13.51
N ALA A 174 11.21 -5.22 -14.63
CA ALA A 174 12.49 -4.52 -14.76
C ALA A 174 12.34 -2.99 -14.82
N GLN A 175 11.22 -2.52 -15.36
CA GLN A 175 10.89 -1.10 -15.43
C GLN A 175 10.57 -0.55 -14.04
N ARG A 176 11.23 0.54 -13.66
CA ARG A 176 11.15 1.15 -12.33
C ARG A 176 9.73 1.48 -11.90
N GLU A 177 8.93 2.09 -12.77
CA GLU A 177 7.56 2.50 -12.43
C GLU A 177 6.67 1.28 -12.14
N LEU A 178 6.81 0.21 -12.93
CA LEU A 178 6.08 -1.04 -12.71
C LEU A 178 6.58 -1.79 -11.48
N ALA A 179 7.89 -1.75 -11.19
CA ALA A 179 8.45 -2.29 -9.97
C ALA A 179 7.89 -1.57 -8.73
N GLN A 180 7.78 -0.24 -8.76
CA GLN A 180 7.17 0.54 -7.67
C GLN A 180 5.71 0.15 -7.42
N ILE A 181 4.94 -0.11 -8.48
CA ILE A 181 3.57 -0.65 -8.36
C ILE A 181 3.61 -2.04 -7.70
N ALA A 182 4.51 -2.92 -8.14
CA ALA A 182 4.67 -4.26 -7.57
C ALA A 182 5.01 -4.19 -6.07
N TYR A 183 5.95 -3.33 -5.66
CA TYR A 183 6.28 -3.11 -4.24
C TYR A 183 5.08 -2.59 -3.44
N GLY A 184 4.43 -1.51 -3.89
CA GLY A 184 3.31 -0.89 -3.16
C GLY A 184 2.09 -1.81 -3.03
N GLN A 185 1.77 -2.58 -4.07
CA GLN A 185 0.74 -3.61 -4.02
C GLN A 185 1.11 -4.75 -3.06
N SER A 186 2.35 -5.24 -3.17
CA SER A 186 2.88 -6.36 -2.37
C SER A 186 2.85 -6.04 -0.88
N GLU A 187 3.29 -4.84 -0.51
CA GLU A 187 3.24 -4.32 0.86
C GLU A 187 1.79 -4.25 1.37
N ASP A 188 0.87 -3.66 0.60
CA ASP A 188 -0.52 -3.47 1.03
C ASP A 188 -1.29 -4.80 1.18
N PHE A 189 -1.02 -5.75 0.29
CA PHE A 189 -1.62 -7.08 0.38
C PHE A 189 -0.98 -7.91 1.49
N THR A 190 0.33 -7.83 1.68
CA THR A 190 1.00 -8.48 2.82
C THR A 190 0.47 -7.95 4.15
N SER A 191 0.34 -6.63 4.28
CA SER A 191 -0.31 -5.99 5.43
C SER A 191 -1.74 -6.48 5.63
N TYR A 192 -2.53 -6.62 4.55
CA TYR A 192 -3.87 -7.20 4.63
C TYR A 192 -3.87 -8.64 5.15
N LEU A 193 -2.96 -9.48 4.66
CA LEU A 193 -2.86 -10.87 5.09
C LEU A 193 -2.48 -10.94 6.57
N ILE A 194 -1.52 -10.13 7.02
CA ILE A 194 -1.14 -10.03 8.43
C ILE A 194 -2.37 -9.62 9.28
N ASP A 195 -3.16 -8.64 8.83
CA ASP A 195 -4.38 -8.23 9.52
C ASP A 195 -5.44 -9.34 9.57
N GLN A 196 -5.57 -10.15 8.51
CA GLN A 196 -6.50 -11.29 8.49
C GLN A 196 -6.06 -12.44 9.40
N LEU A 197 -4.76 -12.66 9.52
CA LEU A 197 -4.19 -13.72 10.36
C LEU A 197 -4.15 -13.32 11.84
N GLY A 198 -3.99 -12.03 12.13
CA GLY A 198 -3.63 -11.54 13.46
C GLY A 198 -2.21 -11.94 13.86
N GLU A 199 -1.76 -11.48 15.04
CA GLU A 199 -0.39 -11.69 15.52
C GLU A 199 -0.07 -13.19 15.70
N ASP A 200 -0.90 -13.92 16.44
CA ASP A 200 -0.72 -15.37 16.66
C ASP A 200 -0.80 -16.18 15.36
N GLY A 201 -1.69 -15.79 14.44
CA GLY A 201 -1.85 -16.46 13.15
C GLY A 201 -0.64 -16.23 12.26
N LEU A 202 -0.06 -15.03 12.25
CA LEU A 202 1.18 -14.72 11.54
C LEU A 202 2.34 -15.57 12.06
N ILE A 203 2.53 -15.67 13.37
CA ILE A 203 3.62 -16.48 13.94
C ILE A 203 3.45 -17.95 13.54
N LYS A 204 2.24 -18.51 13.68
CA LYS A 204 1.94 -19.88 13.24
C LYS A 204 2.17 -20.08 11.73
N PHE A 205 1.84 -19.08 10.92
CA PHE A 205 2.05 -19.12 9.48
C PHE A 205 3.55 -19.20 9.16
N LEU A 206 4.34 -18.26 9.68
CA LEU A 206 5.79 -18.24 9.49
C LEU A 206 6.49 -19.50 10.03
N ASP A 207 6.02 -20.07 11.15
CA ASP A 207 6.53 -21.34 11.68
C ASP A 207 6.34 -22.49 10.70
N ARG A 208 5.14 -22.63 10.13
CA ARG A 208 4.86 -23.68 9.14
C ARG A 208 5.64 -23.49 7.86
N LEU A 209 5.78 -22.25 7.38
CA LEU A 209 6.63 -21.94 6.24
C LEU A 209 8.10 -22.29 6.52
N SER A 210 8.58 -22.03 7.74
CA SER A 210 9.96 -22.37 8.12
C SER A 210 10.26 -23.87 8.06
N GLN A 211 9.23 -24.70 8.16
CA GLN A 211 9.29 -26.17 8.04
C GLN A 211 9.11 -26.66 6.59
N GLY A 212 9.03 -25.75 5.61
CA GLY A 212 8.89 -26.06 4.20
C GLY A 212 7.47 -26.38 3.75
N GLN A 213 6.45 -26.03 4.53
CA GLN A 213 5.06 -26.20 4.10
C GLN A 213 4.70 -25.25 2.94
N ASP A 214 3.79 -25.69 2.07
CA ASP A 214 3.34 -24.90 0.93
C ASP A 214 2.67 -23.59 1.36
N PHE A 215 3.02 -22.49 0.71
CA PHE A 215 2.59 -21.16 1.08
C PHE A 215 1.07 -20.99 1.03
N TYR A 216 0.46 -21.33 -0.10
CA TYR A 216 -0.97 -21.09 -0.34
C TYR A 216 -1.86 -22.04 0.46
N LEU A 217 -1.44 -23.31 0.58
CA LEU A 217 -2.11 -24.29 1.42
C LEU A 217 -2.08 -23.85 2.89
N THR A 218 -0.91 -23.45 3.39
CA THR A 218 -0.75 -23.00 4.78
C THR A 218 -1.57 -21.75 5.06
N LEU A 219 -1.55 -20.78 4.14
CA LEU A 219 -2.34 -19.55 4.25
C LEU A 219 -3.84 -19.85 4.31
N SER A 220 -4.31 -20.76 3.45
CA SER A 220 -5.71 -21.19 3.43
C SER A 220 -6.13 -21.89 4.71
N GLN A 221 -5.29 -22.80 5.22
CA GLN A 221 -5.56 -23.51 6.47
C GLN A 221 -5.63 -22.61 7.70
N ILE A 222 -4.80 -21.56 7.77
CA ILE A 222 -4.78 -20.66 8.94
C ILE A 222 -5.86 -19.58 8.83
N SER A 223 -6.04 -18.99 7.65
CA SER A 223 -7.03 -17.92 7.44
C SER A 223 -8.47 -18.43 7.28
N GLY A 224 -8.65 -19.72 6.95
CA GLY A 224 -9.95 -20.31 6.60
C GLY A 224 -10.49 -19.85 5.25
N LYS A 225 -9.66 -19.19 4.41
CA LYS A 225 -10.04 -18.64 3.10
C LYS A 225 -9.02 -19.02 2.05
N SER A 226 -9.48 -19.34 0.85
CA SER A 226 -8.59 -19.51 -0.29
C SER A 226 -7.85 -18.22 -0.63
N PHE A 227 -6.72 -18.34 -1.34
CA PHE A 227 -5.98 -17.18 -1.83
C PHE A 227 -6.86 -16.25 -2.68
N ALA A 228 -7.69 -16.81 -3.56
CA ALA A 228 -8.59 -16.04 -4.42
C ALA A 228 -9.63 -15.23 -3.62
N GLU A 229 -10.17 -15.78 -2.53
CA GLU A 229 -11.09 -15.06 -1.65
C GLU A 229 -10.40 -13.91 -0.90
N LEU A 230 -9.16 -14.13 -0.44
CA LEU A 230 -8.34 -13.11 0.20
C LEU A 230 -7.99 -11.99 -0.78
N GLU A 231 -7.52 -12.34 -1.97
CA GLU A 231 -7.18 -11.40 -3.04
C GLU A 231 -8.40 -10.57 -3.47
N GLN A 232 -9.56 -11.21 -3.68
CA GLN A 232 -10.80 -10.51 -4.04
C GLN A 232 -11.26 -9.57 -2.92
N SER A 233 -11.19 -10.01 -1.67
CA SER A 233 -11.55 -9.19 -0.51
C SER A 233 -10.64 -7.99 -0.35
N TRP A 234 -9.32 -8.20 -0.49
CA TRP A 234 -8.32 -7.13 -0.54
C TRP A 234 -8.61 -6.13 -1.65
N PHE A 235 -8.83 -6.61 -2.87
CA PHE A 235 -9.08 -5.74 -4.02
C PHE A 235 -10.36 -4.93 -3.82
N LYS A 236 -11.44 -5.53 -3.30
CA LYS A 236 -12.67 -4.81 -2.95
C LYS A 236 -12.42 -3.72 -1.91
N ARG A 237 -11.57 -3.98 -0.90
CA ARG A 237 -11.16 -2.98 0.10
C ARG A 237 -10.42 -1.82 -0.56
N VAL A 238 -9.45 -2.09 -1.43
CA VAL A 238 -8.70 -1.05 -2.16
C VAL A 238 -9.65 -0.22 -3.03
N ARG A 239 -10.54 -0.88 -3.79
CA ARG A 239 -11.56 -0.20 -4.61
C ARG A 239 -12.50 0.66 -3.78
N SER A 240 -12.97 0.18 -2.64
CA SER A 240 -13.86 0.96 -1.77
C SER A 240 -13.13 2.17 -1.19
N ARG A 241 -11.93 1.97 -0.63
CA ARG A 241 -11.18 3.03 0.04
C ARG A 241 -10.66 4.10 -0.92
N TYR A 242 -10.19 3.70 -2.09
CA TYR A 242 -9.48 4.59 -3.02
C TYR A 242 -10.22 4.83 -4.34
N GLY A 243 -11.28 4.07 -4.64
CA GLY A 243 -12.15 4.32 -5.80
C GLY A 243 -13.24 5.36 -5.52
N LEU A 244 -13.72 5.48 -4.27
CA LEU A 244 -14.72 6.48 -3.87
C LEU A 244 -14.21 7.92 -4.00
N SER A 245 -12.92 8.15 -3.73
CA SER A 245 -12.32 9.48 -3.94
C SER A 245 -12.38 9.89 -5.42
N ALA A 246 -12.15 8.98 -6.37
CA ALA A 246 -12.26 9.30 -7.80
C ALA A 246 -13.71 9.44 -8.32
N VAL A 247 -14.69 8.83 -7.66
CA VAL A 247 -16.11 9.14 -7.95
C VAL A 247 -16.49 10.54 -7.45
N LEU A 248 -15.85 11.02 -6.38
CA LEU A 248 -16.08 12.36 -5.82
C LEU A 248 -15.24 13.47 -6.48
N THR A 249 -14.05 13.16 -7.00
CA THR A 249 -13.13 14.13 -7.62
C THR A 249 -12.99 14.01 -9.14
N GLY A 250 -13.48 12.93 -9.76
CA GLY A 250 -13.47 12.75 -11.21
C GLY A 250 -14.50 13.64 -11.91
N SER A 251 -14.32 13.89 -13.21
CA SER A 251 -15.22 14.73 -14.04
C SER A 251 -16.70 14.29 -14.02
N GLY A 252 -16.99 13.05 -13.64
CA GLY A 252 -18.35 12.55 -13.41
C GLY A 252 -19.02 13.03 -12.12
N SER A 253 -18.26 13.52 -11.12
CA SER A 253 -18.80 14.03 -9.86
C SER A 253 -19.56 15.34 -10.08
N LEU A 254 -19.03 16.23 -10.92
CA LEU A 254 -19.74 17.42 -11.40
C LEU A 254 -21.05 17.02 -12.09
N TRP A 255 -21.02 16.04 -12.99
CA TRP A 255 -22.23 15.56 -13.65
C TRP A 255 -23.22 14.91 -12.67
N PHE A 256 -22.75 14.18 -11.66
CA PHE A 256 -23.60 13.63 -10.60
C PHE A 256 -24.27 14.74 -9.77
N PHE A 257 -23.52 15.76 -9.34
CA PHE A 257 -24.10 16.90 -8.61
C PHE A 257 -25.02 17.75 -9.50
N ILE A 258 -24.65 17.97 -10.77
CA ILE A 258 -25.49 18.69 -11.76
C ILE A 258 -26.79 17.93 -11.99
N THR A 259 -26.74 16.62 -12.23
CA THR A 259 -27.95 15.79 -12.45
C THR A 259 -28.82 15.73 -11.19
N LEU A 260 -28.22 15.62 -10.00
CA LEU A 260 -28.94 15.69 -8.73
C LEU A 260 -29.62 17.05 -8.53
N LEU A 261 -28.93 18.16 -8.84
CA LEU A 261 -29.51 19.51 -8.79
C LEU A 261 -30.67 19.65 -9.78
N PHE A 262 -30.52 19.17 -11.02
CA PHE A 262 -31.61 19.19 -12.01
C PHE A 262 -32.80 18.33 -11.58
N LEU A 263 -32.55 17.15 -10.98
CA LEU A 263 -33.60 16.27 -10.46
C LEU A 263 -34.37 16.95 -9.32
N LEU A 264 -33.66 17.55 -8.36
CA LEU A 264 -34.27 18.28 -7.24
C LEU A 264 -35.03 19.52 -7.71
N ALA A 265 -34.47 20.26 -8.67
CA ALA A 265 -35.15 21.41 -9.28
C ALA A 265 -36.42 20.97 -10.03
N TYR A 266 -36.36 19.85 -10.76
CA TYR A 266 -37.52 19.26 -11.43
C TYR A 266 -38.59 18.80 -10.44
N LEU A 267 -38.22 18.09 -9.37
CA LEU A 267 -39.15 17.66 -8.33
C LEU A 267 -39.80 18.85 -7.61
N LYS A 268 -39.02 19.89 -7.31
CA LYS A 268 -39.53 21.15 -6.73
C LYS A 268 -40.47 21.88 -7.67
N LYS A 269 -40.12 21.96 -8.97
CA LYS A 269 -40.98 22.54 -10.01
C LYS A 269 -42.28 21.75 -10.15
N ARG A 270 -42.21 20.42 -10.16
CA ARG A 270 -43.37 19.52 -10.24
C ARG A 270 -44.28 19.67 -9.03
N LYS A 271 -43.72 19.80 -7.82
CA LYS A 271 -44.49 20.06 -6.59
C LYS A 271 -45.23 21.41 -6.67
N ARG A 272 -44.52 22.49 -7.01
CA ARG A 272 -45.10 23.83 -7.16
C ARG A 272 -46.17 23.90 -8.25
N ALA A 273 -45.98 23.19 -9.36
CA ALA A 273 -46.97 23.13 -10.43
C ALA A 273 -48.26 22.42 -9.97
N ARG A 274 -48.15 21.37 -9.15
CA ARG A 274 -49.31 20.71 -8.54
C ARG A 274 -50.04 21.62 -7.55
N GLU A 275 -49.30 22.30 -6.68
CA GLU A 275 -49.85 23.26 -5.71
C GLU A 275 -50.57 24.42 -6.42
N ARG A 276 -49.98 24.97 -7.48
CA ARG A 276 -50.59 26.06 -8.27
C ARG A 276 -51.84 25.61 -9.03
N LYS A 277 -51.85 24.38 -9.56
CA LYS A 277 -53.02 23.82 -10.24
C LYS A 277 -54.17 23.60 -9.25
N ALA A 278 -53.88 23.05 -8.07
CA ALA A 278 -54.88 22.84 -7.02
C ALA A 278 -55.49 24.18 -6.53
N LEU A 279 -54.67 25.23 -6.42
CA LEU A 279 -55.15 26.57 -6.07
C LEU A 279 -56.06 27.16 -7.16
N LEU A 280 -55.68 27.05 -8.44
CA LEU A 280 -56.52 27.53 -9.54
C LEU A 280 -57.83 26.75 -9.67
N GLU A 281 -57.82 25.44 -9.41
CA GLU A 281 -59.03 24.62 -9.39
C GLU A 281 -59.95 25.00 -8.21
N SER A 282 -59.39 25.31 -7.03
CA SER A 282 -60.20 25.82 -5.92
C SER A 282 -60.74 27.22 -6.20
N ASP A 283 -59.92 28.13 -6.72
CA ASP A 283 -60.34 29.50 -7.04
C ASP A 283 -61.43 29.50 -8.13
N PHE A 284 -61.32 28.62 -9.13
CA PHE A 284 -62.33 28.43 -10.16
C PHE A 284 -63.65 27.88 -9.60
N TYR A 285 -63.57 26.88 -8.71
CA TYR A 285 -64.75 26.31 -8.05
C TYR A 285 -65.47 27.34 -7.17
N TYR A 286 -64.73 28.13 -6.39
CA TYR A 286 -65.31 29.22 -5.58
C TYR A 286 -65.87 30.38 -6.41
N SER A 287 -65.36 30.62 -7.63
CA SER A 287 -65.95 31.62 -8.53
C SER A 287 -67.24 31.15 -9.19
N GLU A 288 -67.32 29.89 -9.62
CA GLU A 288 -68.56 29.32 -10.17
C GLU A 288 -69.67 29.26 -9.12
N GLU A 289 -69.35 28.85 -7.89
CA GLU A 289 -70.32 28.80 -6.79
C GLU A 289 -70.87 30.19 -6.45
N LYS A 290 -70.02 31.23 -6.45
CA LYS A 290 -70.46 32.62 -6.25
C LYS A 290 -71.32 33.16 -7.39
N ASP A 291 -70.97 32.85 -8.63
CA ASP A 291 -71.73 33.28 -9.80
C ASP A 291 -73.10 32.59 -9.84
N GLU A 292 -73.21 31.32 -9.42
CA GLU A 292 -74.48 30.61 -9.24
C GLU A 292 -75.33 31.19 -8.10
N GLU A 293 -74.71 31.50 -6.94
CA GLU A 293 -75.40 32.09 -5.79
C GLU A 293 -75.95 33.50 -6.14
N GLN A 294 -75.14 34.32 -6.82
CA GLN A 294 -75.53 35.65 -7.27
C GLN A 294 -76.63 35.61 -8.35
N ASN A 295 -76.62 34.60 -9.23
CA ASN A 295 -77.67 34.43 -10.24
C ASN A 295 -78.99 33.92 -9.61
N ASN A 296 -78.93 33.07 -8.59
CA ASN A 296 -80.12 32.65 -7.84
C ASN A 296 -80.74 33.78 -7.01
N ASP A 297 -79.94 34.65 -6.40
CA ASP A 297 -80.43 35.84 -5.68
C ASP A 297 -81.13 36.84 -6.61
N ILE A 298 -80.69 36.97 -7.87
CA ILE A 298 -81.35 37.79 -8.89
C ILE A 298 -82.71 37.19 -9.28
N MET A 299 -82.79 35.86 -9.41
CA MET A 299 -84.03 35.15 -9.76
C MET A 299 -85.05 35.14 -8.62
N GLU A 300 -84.63 35.03 -7.35
CA GLU A 300 -85.52 35.17 -6.17
C GLU A 300 -85.96 36.63 -5.91
N GLY A 301 -85.19 37.60 -6.39
CA GLY A 301 -85.53 39.02 -6.30
C GLY A 301 -86.62 39.46 -7.29
N GLU A 302 -86.69 38.84 -8.47
CA GLU A 302 -87.72 39.12 -9.49
C GLU A 302 -89.08 38.51 -9.15
N ASP A 303 -89.13 37.40 -8.40
CA ASP A 303 -90.38 36.74 -7.99
C ASP A 303 -91.14 37.44 -6.84
N LYS A 304 -90.57 38.51 -6.24
CA LYS A 304 -91.18 39.24 -5.10
C LYS A 304 -92.03 40.46 -5.48
N TRP A 305 -92.28 40.72 -6.76
CA TRP A 305 -93.03 41.90 -7.23
C TRP A 305 -94.29 41.60 -8.08
N HIS A 306 -94.87 40.40 -7.97
CA HIS A 306 -96.17 40.08 -8.56
C HIS A 306 -97.27 39.88 -7.50
#